data_AF-A0A938MFY1-F1
#
_entry.id   AF-A0A938MFY1-F1
#
_cell.length_a   1.000
_cell.length_b   1.000
_cell.length_c   1.000
_cell.angle_alpha   90.00
_cell.angle_beta   90.00
_cell.angle_gamma   90.00
#
_symmetry.space_group_name_H-M   'P 1'
#
loop_
_entity.id
_entity.type
_entity.pdbx_description
1 polymer ?
#
loop_
_entity_poly.entity_id
_entity_poly.type
_entity_poly.pdbx_seq_one_letter_code
_entity_poly.pdbx_strand_id
1 'polypeptide(L)'
;MRRLALPWQRALAYAALTVAALAPPLAANFRHLVSSPDAISRAIYGLNPFVEAPRIADYLAARTQPDQRVFILGSEPEILFHARRQSATRYIIFYPLTGPYKDVRKKQESVADELARNKPAYIVLMNLQTSLQRRHSTESFIFEHVRDLVRRDYQLDGFAMITGDGWRFVLGQKEVEADEKTLKESFPEISIFRRKAG
;
A
#
# COMPACT_ATOMS: atom_id res chain seq x y z
N MET A 1 -57.31 35.23 4.69
CA MET A 1 -56.68 34.88 5.98
C MET A 1 -55.64 33.79 5.76
N ARG A 2 -54.34 34.07 5.94
CA ARG A 2 -53.28 33.05 5.88
C ARG A 2 -53.33 32.23 7.18
N ARG A 3 -53.74 30.96 7.11
CA ARG A 3 -53.59 30.04 8.25
C ARG A 3 -52.10 29.83 8.49
N LEU A 4 -51.57 30.38 9.58
CA LEU A 4 -50.21 30.09 10.04
C LEU A 4 -50.16 28.62 10.46
N ALA A 5 -49.28 27.83 9.83
CA ALA A 5 -49.08 26.43 10.19
C ALA A 5 -48.72 26.31 11.68
N LEU A 6 -49.37 25.38 12.38
CA LEU A 6 -49.08 25.08 13.78
C LEU A 6 -47.63 24.59 13.90
N PRO A 7 -46.92 24.87 15.02
CA PRO A 7 -45.50 24.57 15.17
C PRO A 7 -45.12 23.10 14.91
N TRP A 8 -46.02 22.16 15.24
CA TRP A 8 -45.82 20.73 14.97
C TRP A 8 -45.90 20.37 13.46
N GLN A 9 -46.67 21.10 12.65
CA GLN A 9 -46.73 20.89 11.20
C GLN A 9 -45.41 21.31 10.54
N ARG A 10 -44.80 22.39 11.04
CA ARG A 10 -43.46 22.81 10.60
C ARG A 10 -42.41 21.79 10.99
N ALA A 11 -42.47 21.27 12.22
CA ALA A 11 -41.58 20.20 12.68
C ALA A 11 -41.67 18.94 11.81
N LEU A 12 -42.88 18.51 11.43
CA LEU A 12 -43.08 17.37 10.52
C LEU A 12 -42.55 17.66 9.11
N ALA A 13 -42.76 18.85 8.59
CA ALA A 13 -42.20 19.24 7.29
C ALA A 13 -40.66 19.22 7.31
N TYR A 14 -40.03 19.73 8.37
CA TYR A 14 -38.58 19.66 8.54
C TYR A 14 -38.06 18.23 8.71
N ALA A 15 -38.78 17.37 9.43
CA ALA A 15 -38.43 15.97 9.57
C ALA A 15 -38.52 15.24 8.22
N ALA A 16 -39.60 15.45 7.46
CA ALA A 16 -39.76 14.87 6.13
C ALA A 16 -38.69 15.35 5.14
N LEU A 17 -38.35 16.64 5.15
CA LEU A 17 -37.26 17.18 4.33
C LEU A 17 -35.90 16.58 4.72
N THR A 18 -35.66 16.42 6.03
CA THR A 18 -34.44 15.78 6.53
C THR A 18 -34.36 14.32 6.06
N VAL A 19 -35.45 13.55 6.20
CA VAL A 19 -35.50 12.16 5.74
C VAL A 19 -35.34 12.08 4.22
N ALA A 20 -36.02 12.94 3.46
CA ALA A 20 -35.89 12.97 2.00
C ALA A 20 -34.45 13.32 1.55
N ALA A 21 -33.74 14.18 2.29
CA ALA A 21 -32.35 14.53 2.02
C ALA A 21 -31.37 13.41 2.40
N LEU A 22 -31.61 12.69 3.51
CA LEU A 22 -30.68 11.69 4.04
C LEU A 22 -30.93 10.27 3.53
N ALA A 23 -32.19 9.91 3.22
CA ALA A 23 -32.52 8.53 2.84
C ALA A 23 -31.80 8.08 1.56
N PRO A 24 -31.68 8.87 0.48
CA PRO A 24 -30.95 8.45 -0.71
C PRO A 24 -29.45 8.16 -0.47
N PRO A 25 -28.65 9.05 0.15
CA PRO A 25 -27.24 8.74 0.41
C PRO A 25 -27.07 7.62 1.44
N LEU A 26 -27.95 7.50 2.45
CA LEU A 26 -27.90 6.40 3.41
C LEU A 26 -28.24 5.05 2.75
N ALA A 27 -29.25 4.99 1.89
CA ALA A 27 -29.60 3.78 1.16
C ALA A 27 -28.49 3.40 0.16
N ALA A 28 -27.95 4.38 -0.58
CA ALA A 28 -26.87 4.17 -1.53
C ALA A 28 -25.58 3.67 -0.86
N ASN A 29 -25.29 4.14 0.36
CA ASN A 29 -24.09 3.78 1.11
C ASN A 29 -24.34 2.78 2.24
N PHE A 30 -25.53 2.20 2.35
CA PHE A 30 -25.89 1.33 3.48
C PHE A 30 -24.90 0.19 3.66
N ARG A 31 -24.43 -0.40 2.55
CA ARG A 31 -23.41 -1.45 2.57
C ARG A 31 -22.09 -0.98 3.19
N HIS A 32 -21.68 0.28 2.98
CA HIS A 32 -20.50 0.86 3.62
C HIS A 32 -20.71 1.14 5.12
N LEU A 33 -21.96 1.27 5.58
CA LEU A 33 -22.26 1.51 7.00
C LEU A 33 -22.30 0.22 7.83
N VAL A 34 -22.56 -0.92 7.21
CA VAL A 34 -22.76 -2.22 7.91
C VAL A 34 -21.67 -3.26 7.63
N SER A 35 -20.75 -2.99 6.70
CA SER A 35 -19.64 -3.90 6.37
C SER A 35 -18.40 -3.59 7.23
N SER A 36 -17.52 -4.58 7.41
CA SER A 36 -16.22 -4.33 8.01
C SER A 36 -15.36 -3.41 7.12
N PRO A 37 -14.39 -2.67 7.70
CA PRO A 37 -13.44 -1.88 6.92
C PRO A 37 -12.75 -2.69 5.81
N ASP A 38 -12.39 -3.93 6.09
CA ASP A 38 -11.76 -4.83 5.12
C ASP A 38 -12.71 -5.18 3.96
N ALA A 39 -13.97 -5.49 4.25
CA ALA A 39 -14.97 -5.77 3.23
C ALA A 39 -15.23 -4.55 2.33
N ILE A 40 -15.23 -3.34 2.91
CA ILE A 40 -15.36 -2.08 2.17
C ILE A 40 -14.12 -1.85 1.31
N SER A 41 -12.93 -2.03 1.87
CA SER A 41 -11.66 -1.90 1.14
C SER A 41 -11.62 -2.84 -0.06
N ARG A 42 -12.00 -4.11 0.10
CA ARG A 42 -12.12 -5.08 -1.00
C ARG A 42 -13.13 -4.67 -2.04
N ALA A 43 -14.29 -4.15 -1.64
CA ALA A 43 -15.32 -3.73 -2.58
C ALA A 43 -14.86 -2.53 -3.44
N ILE A 44 -14.07 -1.62 -2.87
CA ILE A 44 -13.59 -0.40 -3.57
C ILE A 44 -12.32 -0.68 -4.38
N TYR A 45 -11.36 -1.39 -3.79
CA TYR A 45 -9.99 -1.51 -4.31
C TYR A 45 -9.62 -2.92 -4.78
N GLY A 46 -10.54 -3.88 -4.68
CA GLY A 46 -10.32 -5.26 -5.12
C GLY A 46 -9.15 -5.93 -4.38
N LEU A 47 -8.24 -6.53 -5.15
CA LEU A 47 -7.08 -7.25 -4.63
C LEU A 47 -5.86 -6.36 -4.35
N ASN A 48 -5.99 -5.03 -4.45
CA ASN A 48 -4.94 -4.15 -3.94
C ASN A 48 -4.65 -4.49 -2.47
N PRO A 49 -3.38 -4.56 -2.05
CA PRO A 49 -2.97 -5.18 -0.79
C PRO A 49 -3.25 -4.30 0.46
N PHE A 50 -4.36 -3.58 0.51
CA PHE A 50 -4.74 -2.75 1.66
C PHE A 50 -5.12 -3.59 2.88
N VAL A 51 -5.85 -4.70 2.66
CA VAL A 51 -6.21 -5.64 3.73
C VAL A 51 -4.99 -6.47 4.15
N GLU A 52 -4.05 -6.67 3.23
CA GLU A 52 -2.78 -7.38 3.44
C GLU A 52 -1.73 -6.54 4.17
N ALA A 53 -1.77 -5.21 3.98
CA ALA A 53 -0.74 -4.29 4.45
C ALA A 53 -0.44 -4.41 5.95
N PRO A 54 -1.45 -4.52 6.87
CA PRO A 54 -1.20 -4.76 8.29
C PRO A 54 -0.35 -6.00 8.56
N ARG A 55 -0.54 -7.09 7.81
CA ARG A 55 0.23 -8.33 8.00
C ARG A 55 1.71 -8.17 7.61
N ILE A 56 1.98 -7.44 6.53
CA ILE A 56 3.36 -7.10 6.13
C ILE A 56 3.98 -6.17 7.16
N ALA A 57 3.21 -5.18 7.62
CA ALA A 57 3.63 -4.24 8.63
C ALA A 57 4.01 -4.91 9.96
N ASP A 58 3.18 -5.84 10.45
CA ASP A 58 3.46 -6.61 11.67
C ASP A 58 4.74 -7.44 11.51
N TYR A 59 4.93 -8.07 10.36
CA TYR A 59 6.14 -8.84 10.05
C TYR A 59 7.40 -7.97 10.11
N LEU A 60 7.36 -6.77 9.51
CA LEU A 60 8.46 -5.81 9.51
C LEU A 60 8.70 -5.27 10.93
N ALA A 61 7.66 -4.88 11.64
CA ALA A 61 7.73 -4.31 12.99
C ALA A 61 8.35 -5.30 13.99
N ALA A 62 8.04 -6.59 13.87
CA ALA A 62 8.61 -7.64 14.70
C ALA A 62 10.11 -7.90 14.45
N ARG A 63 10.66 -7.43 13.31
CA ARG A 63 12.04 -7.71 12.85
C ARG A 63 12.91 -6.47 12.69
N THR A 64 12.40 -5.32 13.11
CA THR A 64 13.12 -4.06 13.03
C THR A 64 12.99 -3.28 14.33
N GLN A 65 14.00 -2.50 14.66
CA GLN A 65 13.93 -1.54 15.76
C GLN A 65 13.14 -0.28 15.33
N PRO A 66 12.53 0.48 16.27
CA PRO A 66 11.73 1.66 15.94
C PRO A 66 12.46 2.76 15.15
N ASP A 67 13.79 2.87 15.30
CA ASP A 67 14.66 3.82 14.61
C ASP A 67 15.15 3.31 13.25
N GLN A 68 14.98 2.01 12.96
CA GLN A 68 15.33 1.45 11.67
C GLN A 68 14.33 1.85 10.60
N ARG A 69 14.86 2.07 9.39
CA ARG A 69 14.08 2.53 8.24
C ARG A 69 13.71 1.38 7.33
N VAL A 70 12.55 1.51 6.70
CA VAL A 70 12.04 0.60 5.66
C VAL A 70 11.89 1.38 4.38
N PHE A 71 12.20 0.77 3.24
CA PHE A 71 11.89 1.34 1.94
C PHE A 71 10.79 0.53 1.26
N ILE A 72 9.83 1.21 0.67
CA ILE A 72 8.78 0.60 -0.14
C ILE A 72 8.96 1.12 -1.56
N LEU A 73 9.27 0.23 -2.48
CA LEU A 73 9.18 0.49 -3.91
C LEU A 73 7.74 0.18 -4.33
N GLY A 74 6.88 1.20 -4.27
CA GLY A 74 5.44 1.06 -4.46
C GLY A 74 4.66 2.32 -4.07
N SER A 75 3.34 2.20 -4.11
CA SER A 75 2.37 3.21 -3.67
C SER A 75 1.59 2.77 -2.42
N GLU A 76 2.21 1.92 -1.59
CA GLU A 76 1.64 1.31 -0.37
C GLU A 76 2.29 1.90 0.91
N PRO A 77 2.21 3.23 1.15
CA PRO A 77 2.78 3.86 2.35
C PRO A 77 2.10 3.40 3.65
N GLU A 78 0.88 2.87 3.58
CA GLU A 78 0.13 2.36 4.73
C GLU A 78 0.90 1.27 5.49
N ILE A 79 1.75 0.49 4.81
CA ILE A 79 2.62 -0.49 5.46
C ILE A 79 3.60 0.20 6.43
N LEU A 80 4.18 1.35 6.06
CA LEU A 80 5.04 2.13 6.96
C LEU A 80 4.28 2.65 8.16
N PHE A 81 3.05 3.12 7.93
CA PHE A 81 2.17 3.63 8.98
C PHE A 81 1.84 2.53 10.00
N HIS A 82 1.34 1.38 9.54
CA HIS A 82 1.02 0.25 10.40
C HIS A 82 2.26 -0.31 11.10
N ALA A 83 3.41 -0.39 10.42
CA ALA A 83 4.64 -0.91 11.00
C ALA A 83 5.26 0.06 12.02
N ARG A 84 4.81 1.33 12.02
CA ARG A 84 5.43 2.43 12.74
C ARG A 84 6.93 2.52 12.42
N ARG A 85 7.26 2.51 11.12
CA ARG A 85 8.64 2.65 10.63
C ARG A 85 8.76 3.86 9.73
N GLN A 86 9.88 4.56 9.90
CA GLN A 86 10.20 5.67 9.01
C GLN A 86 10.61 5.14 7.64
N SER A 87 10.22 5.87 6.60
CA SER A 87 10.71 5.60 5.25
C SER A 87 12.21 5.84 5.15
N ALA A 88 12.89 5.02 4.37
CA ALA A 88 14.28 5.23 4.00
C ALA A 88 14.50 6.44 3.09
N THR A 89 13.43 6.97 2.49
CA THR A 89 13.49 8.15 1.62
C THR A 89 12.30 9.07 1.88
N ARG A 90 12.39 10.32 1.43
CA ARG A 90 11.27 11.27 1.50
C ARG A 90 10.09 10.88 0.61
N TYR A 91 10.27 9.94 -0.32
CA TYR A 91 9.24 9.46 -1.23
C TYR A 91 8.59 8.21 -0.66
N ILE A 92 7.43 8.39 -0.03
CA ILE A 92 6.62 7.29 0.52
C ILE A 92 5.60 6.73 -0.49
N ILE A 93 5.41 7.42 -1.61
CA ILE A 93 4.53 7.02 -2.74
C ILE A 93 5.31 7.24 -4.03
N PHE A 94 5.17 6.34 -5.00
CA PHE A 94 5.99 6.32 -6.21
C PHE A 94 5.49 7.17 -7.38
N TYR A 95 4.25 7.67 -7.35
CA TYR A 95 3.71 8.50 -8.45
C TYR A 95 4.61 9.68 -8.85
N PRO A 96 5.25 10.44 -7.93
CA PRO A 96 6.19 11.51 -8.31
C PRO A 96 7.45 11.02 -9.05
N LEU A 97 7.77 9.72 -8.93
CA LEU A 97 8.93 9.07 -9.52
C LEU A 97 8.61 8.33 -10.83
N THR A 98 7.33 8.18 -11.18
CA THR A 98 6.90 7.41 -12.36
C THR A 98 6.01 8.18 -13.32
N GLY A 99 5.36 9.26 -12.85
CA GLY A 99 4.49 10.11 -13.66
C GLY A 99 5.25 10.96 -14.70
N PRO A 100 4.52 11.65 -15.60
CA PRO A 100 5.10 12.39 -16.73
C PRO A 100 5.66 13.76 -16.31
N TYR A 101 6.63 13.80 -15.37
CA TYR A 101 7.24 15.03 -14.88
C TYR A 101 8.64 15.25 -15.49
N LYS A 102 9.02 16.50 -15.74
CA LYS A 102 10.31 16.86 -16.38
C LYS A 102 11.54 16.50 -15.54
N ASP A 103 11.39 16.37 -14.23
CA ASP A 103 12.47 16.18 -13.26
C ASP A 103 12.48 14.77 -12.62
N VAL A 104 11.74 13.81 -13.19
CA VAL A 104 11.64 12.44 -12.66
C VAL A 104 13.01 11.82 -12.44
N ARG A 105 13.91 11.92 -13.42
CA ARG A 105 15.26 11.35 -13.32
C ARG A 105 16.01 11.86 -12.08
N LYS A 106 16.01 13.18 -11.85
CA LYS A 106 16.64 13.79 -10.67
C LYS A 106 16.00 13.33 -9.35
N LYS A 107 14.67 13.16 -9.35
CA LYS A 107 13.96 12.63 -8.17
C LYS A 107 14.35 11.18 -7.88
N GLN A 108 14.48 10.35 -8.92
CA GLN A 108 14.94 8.97 -8.79
C GLN A 108 16.40 8.88 -8.31
N GLU A 109 17.28 9.79 -8.75
CA GLU A 109 18.65 9.92 -8.23
C GLU A 109 18.67 10.30 -6.75
N SER A 110 17.81 11.24 -6.31
CA SER A 110 17.66 11.57 -4.89
C SER A 110 17.26 10.35 -4.04
N VAL A 111 16.40 9.47 -4.56
CA VAL A 111 16.02 8.22 -3.89
C VAL A 111 17.25 7.31 -3.74
N ALA A 112 18.03 7.11 -4.80
CA ALA A 112 19.26 6.31 -4.75
C ALA A 112 20.25 6.84 -3.71
N ASP A 113 20.47 8.15 -3.68
CA ASP A 113 21.35 8.81 -2.71
C ASP A 113 20.85 8.66 -1.27
N GLU A 114 19.54 8.78 -1.05
CA GLU A 114 18.91 8.59 0.26
C GLU A 114 19.02 7.13 0.72
N LEU A 115 18.85 6.16 -0.18
CA LEU A 115 19.02 4.73 0.12
C LEU A 115 20.47 4.40 0.50
N ALA A 116 21.45 4.97 -0.20
CA ALA A 116 22.87 4.77 0.10
C ALA A 116 23.25 5.31 1.49
N ARG A 117 22.68 6.46 1.90
CA ARG A 117 22.90 7.05 3.23
C ARG A 117 22.17 6.30 4.33
N ASN A 118 20.90 5.97 4.10
CA ASN A 118 20.00 5.50 5.15
C ASN A 118 20.00 3.98 5.33
N LYS A 119 20.43 3.23 4.30
CA LYS A 119 20.60 1.77 4.30
C LYS A 119 19.45 1.04 5.02
N PRO A 120 18.23 1.01 4.46
CA PRO A 120 17.07 0.44 5.14
C PRO A 120 17.33 -0.98 5.66
N ALA A 121 16.68 -1.34 6.77
CA ALA A 121 16.72 -2.72 7.27
C ALA A 121 15.97 -3.67 6.32
N TYR A 122 14.89 -3.16 5.72
CA TYR A 122 14.06 -3.88 4.76
C TYR A 122 13.71 -3.04 3.53
N ILE A 123 13.64 -3.71 2.39
CA ILE A 123 13.08 -3.19 1.14
C ILE A 123 11.87 -4.06 0.78
N VAL A 124 10.71 -3.43 0.58
CA VAL A 124 9.50 -4.09 0.08
C VAL A 124 9.28 -3.65 -1.36
N LEU A 125 9.20 -4.60 -2.29
CA LEU A 125 8.94 -4.36 -3.69
C LEU A 125 7.50 -4.74 -4.01
N MET A 126 6.78 -3.80 -4.63
CA MET A 126 5.41 -3.98 -5.08
C MET A 126 5.46 -4.22 -6.58
N ASN A 127 5.40 -5.50 -6.97
CA ASN A 127 5.52 -5.97 -8.35
C ASN A 127 4.19 -5.86 -9.11
N LEU A 128 3.33 -4.93 -8.70
CA LEU A 128 2.07 -4.61 -9.36
C LEU A 128 2.26 -3.38 -10.24
N GLN A 129 2.20 -3.56 -11.56
CA GLN A 129 2.34 -2.44 -12.50
C GLN A 129 1.32 -1.32 -12.24
N THR A 130 0.11 -1.69 -11.81
CA THR A 130 -0.96 -0.77 -11.42
C THR A 130 -0.58 0.11 -10.23
N SER A 131 0.19 -0.41 -9.27
CA SER A 131 0.68 0.34 -8.10
C SER A 131 1.65 1.44 -8.50
N LEU A 132 2.46 1.22 -9.53
CA LEU A 132 3.51 2.16 -9.93
C LEU A 132 3.03 3.20 -10.95
N GLN A 133 1.87 2.99 -11.59
CA GLN A 133 1.39 3.78 -12.74
C GLN A 133 2.47 3.99 -13.82
N ARG A 134 3.36 3.01 -13.98
CA ARG A 134 4.49 3.10 -14.88
C ARG A 134 4.00 3.12 -16.33
N ARG A 135 4.49 4.06 -17.12
CA ARG A 135 4.29 4.11 -18.58
C ARG A 135 5.55 3.60 -19.27
N HIS A 136 5.45 3.22 -20.54
CA HIS A 136 6.62 2.81 -21.32
C HIS A 136 7.70 3.90 -21.40
N SER A 137 7.31 5.18 -21.36
CA SER A 137 8.23 6.33 -21.36
C SER A 137 8.76 6.71 -19.96
N THR A 138 8.35 6.02 -18.90
CA THR A 138 8.82 6.30 -17.55
C THR A 138 10.29 5.93 -17.41
N GLU A 139 11.09 6.89 -16.92
CA GLU A 139 12.49 6.70 -16.52
C GLU A 139 12.67 5.41 -15.68
N SER A 140 13.58 4.54 -16.09
CA SER A 140 13.76 3.22 -15.47
C SER A 140 14.79 3.17 -14.34
N PHE A 141 15.55 4.25 -14.15
CA PHE A 141 16.75 4.26 -13.31
C PHE A 141 16.53 3.74 -11.90
N ILE A 142 15.47 4.18 -11.21
CA ILE A 142 15.23 3.74 -9.83
C ILE A 142 14.99 2.23 -9.74
N PHE A 143 14.31 1.64 -10.73
CA PHE A 143 14.02 0.21 -10.74
C PHE A 143 15.29 -0.61 -10.95
N GLU A 144 16.16 -0.17 -11.86
CA GLU A 144 17.46 -0.80 -12.10
C GLU A 144 18.36 -0.66 -10.87
N HIS A 145 18.44 0.55 -10.30
CA HIS A 145 19.23 0.82 -9.11
C HIS A 145 18.79 -0.03 -7.91
N VAL A 146 17.49 -0.11 -7.63
CA VAL A 146 16.96 -0.91 -6.51
C VAL A 146 17.15 -2.40 -6.76
N ARG A 147 16.96 -2.88 -7.99
CA ARG A 147 17.24 -4.28 -8.35
C ARG A 147 18.70 -4.64 -8.06
N ASP A 148 19.63 -3.79 -8.46
CA ASP A 148 21.06 -4.04 -8.28
C ASP A 148 21.46 -3.93 -6.79
N LEU A 149 20.89 -2.96 -6.07
CA LEU A 149 21.03 -2.83 -4.62
C LEU A 149 20.54 -4.07 -3.88
N VAL A 150 19.33 -4.55 -4.20
CA VAL A 150 18.74 -5.73 -3.57
C VAL A 150 19.59 -6.97 -3.82
N ARG A 151 20.05 -7.20 -5.07
CA ARG A 151 20.92 -8.35 -5.41
C ARG A 151 22.23 -8.34 -4.62
N ARG A 152 22.85 -7.16 -4.49
CA ARG A 152 24.14 -7.00 -3.85
C ARG A 152 24.03 -7.12 -2.33
N ASP A 153 23.16 -6.32 -1.72
CA ASP A 153 23.21 -6.02 -0.29
C ASP A 153 22.04 -6.62 0.52
N TYR A 154 21.05 -7.23 -0.14
CA TYR A 154 19.85 -7.77 0.51
C TYR A 154 19.58 -9.22 0.11
N GLN A 155 18.77 -9.90 0.90
CA GLN A 155 18.33 -11.28 0.67
C GLN A 155 16.80 -11.35 0.80
N LEU A 156 16.17 -12.22 0.02
CA LEU A 156 14.73 -12.44 0.09
C LEU A 156 14.39 -13.04 1.47
N ASP A 157 13.47 -12.40 2.17
CA ASP A 157 13.04 -12.78 3.52
C ASP A 157 11.52 -12.97 3.60
N GLY A 158 10.81 -12.75 2.49
CA GLY A 158 9.40 -13.09 2.35
C GLY A 158 8.85 -12.68 1.00
N PHE A 159 7.70 -13.23 0.65
CA PHE A 159 6.91 -12.80 -0.50
C PHE A 159 5.42 -13.03 -0.23
N ALA A 160 4.59 -12.32 -0.97
CA ALA A 160 3.15 -12.55 -0.98
C ALA A 160 2.65 -12.59 -2.42
N MET A 161 1.69 -13.48 -2.68
CA MET A 161 1.13 -13.64 -4.00
C MET A 161 -0.37 -13.89 -3.98
N ILE A 162 -1.02 -13.56 -5.09
CA ILE A 162 -2.44 -13.82 -5.28
C ILE A 162 -2.62 -15.27 -5.79
N THR A 163 -3.48 -16.02 -5.11
CA THR A 163 -3.93 -17.36 -5.49
C THR A 163 -5.45 -17.38 -5.69
N GLY A 164 -6.01 -18.51 -6.13
CA GLY A 164 -7.46 -18.67 -6.26
C GLY A 164 -8.23 -18.45 -4.95
N ASP A 165 -7.56 -18.66 -3.80
CA ASP A 165 -8.15 -18.51 -2.46
C ASP A 165 -7.86 -17.14 -1.83
N GLY A 166 -7.24 -16.22 -2.57
CA GLY A 166 -6.83 -14.90 -2.09
C GLY A 166 -5.32 -14.76 -1.90
N TRP A 167 -4.89 -13.97 -0.92
CA TRP A 167 -3.46 -13.71 -0.71
C TRP A 167 -2.79 -14.83 0.09
N ARG A 168 -1.74 -15.42 -0.49
CA ARG A 168 -0.82 -16.34 0.18
C ARG A 168 0.44 -15.60 0.59
N PHE A 169 0.84 -15.78 1.85
CA PHE A 169 2.04 -15.18 2.43
C PHE A 169 3.07 -16.24 2.77
N VAL A 170 4.30 -16.03 2.35
CA VAL A 170 5.47 -16.82 2.74
C VAL A 170 6.44 -15.85 3.39
N LEU A 171 6.58 -15.91 4.71
CA LEU A 171 7.25 -14.89 5.50
C LEU A 171 8.31 -15.51 6.40
N GLY A 172 9.56 -15.07 6.23
CA GLY A 172 10.74 -15.63 6.87
C GLY A 172 11.61 -16.38 5.87
N GLN A 173 12.93 -16.25 6.03
CA GLN A 173 13.91 -16.90 5.15
C GLN A 173 13.73 -18.42 5.06
N LYS A 174 13.43 -19.11 6.18
CA LYS A 174 13.27 -20.58 6.18
C LYS A 174 12.08 -21.01 5.35
N GLU A 175 10.99 -20.26 5.45
CA GLU A 175 9.75 -20.48 4.73
C GLU A 175 9.95 -20.20 3.24
N VAL A 176 10.72 -19.16 2.90
CA VAL A 176 11.13 -18.84 1.53
C VAL A 176 11.97 -19.97 0.91
N GLU A 177 12.95 -20.49 1.64
CA GLU A 177 13.79 -21.61 1.19
C GLU A 177 12.98 -22.89 0.97
N ALA A 178 11.98 -23.15 1.83
CA ALA A 178 11.08 -24.29 1.69
C ALA A 178 10.13 -24.16 0.48
N ASP A 179 9.88 -22.94 -0.01
CA ASP A 179 8.96 -22.64 -1.12
C ASP A 179 9.69 -22.18 -2.40
N GLU A 180 10.95 -22.60 -2.58
CA GLU A 180 11.80 -22.20 -3.71
C GLU A 180 11.17 -22.55 -5.08
N LYS A 181 10.41 -23.64 -5.14
CA LYS A 181 9.71 -24.07 -6.36
C LYS A 181 8.76 -22.97 -6.86
N THR A 182 7.95 -22.39 -5.96
CA THR A 182 7.01 -21.34 -6.33
C THR A 182 7.72 -20.09 -6.84
N LEU A 183 8.88 -19.73 -6.29
CA LEU A 183 9.68 -18.60 -6.80
C LEU A 183 10.24 -18.81 -8.20
N LYS A 184 10.49 -20.05 -8.61
CA LYS A 184 10.94 -20.39 -9.97
C LYS A 184 9.80 -20.37 -10.97
N GLU A 185 8.59 -20.64 -10.52
CA GLU A 185 7.40 -20.82 -11.37
C GLU A 185 6.48 -19.58 -11.36
N SER A 186 6.70 -18.61 -10.48
CA SER A 186 5.81 -17.46 -10.31
C SER A 186 6.55 -16.19 -9.92
N PHE A 187 6.01 -15.04 -10.34
CA PHE A 187 6.46 -13.72 -9.93
C PHE A 187 5.52 -13.18 -8.85
N PRO A 188 5.92 -13.16 -7.57
CA PRO A 188 5.03 -12.72 -6.50
C PRO A 188 4.72 -11.23 -6.63
N GLU A 189 3.48 -10.85 -6.35
CA GLU A 189 3.03 -9.46 -6.36
C GLU A 189 3.79 -8.60 -5.33
N ILE A 190 4.24 -9.20 -4.23
CA ILE A 190 5.02 -8.51 -3.19
C ILE A 190 6.27 -9.32 -2.88
N SER A 191 7.42 -8.65 -2.81
CA SER A 191 8.69 -9.25 -2.37
C SER A 191 9.29 -8.44 -1.22
N ILE A 192 9.73 -9.12 -0.16
CA ILE A 192 10.28 -8.51 1.04
C ILE A 192 11.73 -8.93 1.17
N PHE A 193 12.64 -7.95 1.17
CA PHE A 193 14.07 -8.16 1.22
C PHE A 193 14.65 -7.60 2.52
N ARG A 194 15.43 -8.42 3.22
CA ARG A 194 16.17 -8.05 4.42
C ARG A 194 17.62 -7.72 4.07
N ARG A 195 18.18 -6.67 4.66
CA ARG A 195 19.59 -6.31 4.50
C ARG A 195 20.47 -7.45 5.02
N LYS A 196 21.49 -7.85 4.25
CA LYS A 196 22.49 -8.84 4.69
C LYS A 196 23.25 -8.28 5.91
N ALA A 197 23.63 -9.15 6.84
CA ALA A 197 24.62 -8.76 7.84
C ALA A 197 25.94 -8.47 7.10
N GLY A 198 26.52 -7.29 7.36
CA GLY A 198 27.82 -6.91 6.83
C GLY A 198 28.96 -7.57 7.58
#